data_AF-A0A925RPC8-F1
#
_entry.id   AF-A0A925RPC8-F1
#
_cell.length_a   1.000
_cell.length_b   1.000
_cell.length_c   1.000
_cell.angle_alpha   90.00
_cell.angle_beta   90.00
_cell.angle_gamma   90.00
#
_symmetry.space_group_name_H-M   'P 1'
#
loop_
_entity.id
_entity.type
_entity.pdbx_description
1 polymer ?
#
loop_
_entity_poly.entity_id
_entity_poly.type
_entity_poly.pdbx_seq_one_letter_code
_entity_poly.pdbx_strand_id
1 'polypeptide(L)'
;LLVPIGKRLFRLRVGALAAGIATLLPPMVAHGQIVGHESPTVLWWALGVLLALGVHDYLPPDDRKAARMLRTRLIWVGVTVGVAIASRFVNGLLGPLCAIIVVAQAPARWRRGTLVWGATAMPIAAVLTIYALWPRLWAHPVASLLTSLQHLNNEHAAEPFLGMMTSKPPPYYFAVYLAVTLPVLVLGGVIVGVVRMIRARDRSALIAACFFLVPLGVAASPIRQDGVRYVMPCLLALALIAAIGFDQLAIWARVRHASTAIATVVVAYLAITLVRVHPYYLDYFAEQVGGAGRIAARGWFETAWWGEGVDRAVAYVNTHARPYARVHRSCILPSHVAWFREDLWTPMTNVATDATWIVRYSPGTRRCDLPADARRVFTVTAQGATLAEVYQRP
;
A
#
# COMPACT_ATOMS: atom_id res chain seq x y z
N LEU A 1 -8.37 11.26 7.68
CA LEU A 1 -9.56 10.37 7.68
C LEU A 1 -9.57 9.35 8.83
N LEU A 2 -8.44 8.78 9.24
CA LEU A 2 -8.42 7.84 10.36
C LEU A 2 -8.85 8.42 11.72
N VAL A 3 -8.59 9.71 11.99
CA VAL A 3 -9.00 10.37 13.24
C VAL A 3 -10.52 10.25 13.50
N PRO A 4 -11.41 10.71 12.59
CA PRO A 4 -12.84 10.55 12.79
C PRO A 4 -13.30 9.09 12.76
N ILE A 5 -12.65 8.20 11.99
CA ILE A 5 -12.95 6.76 12.00
C ILE A 5 -12.71 6.17 13.40
N GLY A 6 -11.53 6.40 13.98
CA GLY A 6 -11.19 5.91 15.32
C GLY A 6 -12.04 6.55 16.42
N LYS A 7 -12.42 7.83 16.28
CA LYS A 7 -13.38 8.50 17.18
C LYS A 7 -14.75 7.82 17.17
N ARG A 8 -15.27 7.46 16.00
CA ARG A 8 -16.59 6.82 15.83
C ARG A 8 -16.61 5.40 16.35
N LEU A 9 -15.57 4.63 16.06
CA LEU A 9 -15.51 3.21 16.45
C LEU A 9 -15.07 3.01 17.91
N PHE A 10 -14.18 3.87 18.41
CA PHE A 10 -13.57 3.71 19.72
C PHE A 10 -13.49 5.05 20.48
N ARG A 11 -12.37 5.78 20.36
CA ARG A 11 -12.08 7.03 21.09
C ARG A 11 -11.26 7.97 20.20
N LEU A 12 -11.35 9.28 20.46
CA LEU A 12 -10.58 10.29 19.70
C LEU A 12 -9.07 10.00 19.71
N ARG A 13 -8.53 9.63 20.88
CA ARG A 13 -7.10 9.28 21.04
C ARG A 13 -6.67 8.05 20.24
N VAL A 14 -7.56 7.06 20.06
CA VAL A 14 -7.32 5.91 19.16
C VAL A 14 -7.23 6.39 17.73
N GLY A 15 -8.16 7.26 17.29
CA GLY A 15 -8.12 7.84 15.95
C GLY A 15 -6.87 8.70 15.69
N ALA A 16 -6.46 9.51 16.66
CA ALA A 16 -5.26 10.35 16.57
C ALA A 16 -3.99 9.50 16.46
N LEU A 17 -3.84 8.48 17.31
CA LEU A 17 -2.69 7.57 17.27
C LEU A 17 -2.69 6.73 15.99
N ALA A 18 -3.84 6.22 15.54
CA ALA A 18 -3.96 5.48 14.29
C ALA A 18 -3.52 6.33 13.07
N ALA A 19 -3.90 7.61 13.06
CA ALA A 19 -3.43 8.55 12.04
C ALA A 19 -1.92 8.77 12.11
N GLY A 20 -1.36 8.98 13.30
CA GLY A 20 0.09 9.12 13.50
C GLY A 20 0.87 7.88 13.04
N ILE A 21 0.39 6.68 13.39
CA ILE A 21 0.97 5.42 12.92
C ILE A 21 0.91 5.34 11.40
N ALA A 22 -0.28 5.53 10.78
CA ALA A 22 -0.43 5.41 9.34
C ALA A 22 0.41 6.43 8.55
N THR A 23 0.56 7.66 9.05
CA THR A 23 1.39 8.69 8.41
C THR A 23 2.88 8.37 8.48
N LEU A 24 3.33 7.63 9.49
CA LEU A 24 4.75 7.33 9.71
C LEU A 24 5.14 5.88 9.40
N LEU A 25 4.20 5.05 8.91
CA LEU A 25 4.50 3.69 8.48
C LEU A 25 5.36 3.74 7.20
N PRO A 26 6.51 3.06 7.14
CA PRO A 26 7.40 3.14 5.97
C PRO A 26 6.71 2.81 4.64
N PRO A 27 5.89 1.73 4.50
CA PRO A 27 5.22 1.46 3.23
C PRO A 27 4.21 2.55 2.82
N MET A 28 3.58 3.23 3.78
CA MET A 28 2.65 4.33 3.52
C MET A 28 3.37 5.58 3.03
N VAL A 29 4.53 5.89 3.62
CA VAL A 29 5.40 6.99 3.16
C VAL A 29 5.94 6.69 1.77
N ALA A 30 6.43 5.48 1.55
CA ALA A 30 7.03 5.05 0.30
C ALA A 30 6.07 5.20 -0.89
N HIS A 31 4.87 4.62 -0.79
CA HIS A 31 3.84 4.77 -1.82
C HIS A 31 3.19 6.16 -1.86
N GLY A 32 3.38 6.98 -0.82
CA GLY A 32 3.00 8.39 -0.78
C GLY A 32 3.89 9.28 -1.65
N GLN A 33 5.13 8.86 -1.92
CA GLN A 33 6.11 9.61 -2.71
C GLN A 33 6.09 9.24 -4.20
N ILE A 34 5.37 8.19 -4.57
CA ILE A 34 5.29 7.68 -5.93
C ILE A 34 3.96 8.10 -6.54
N VAL A 35 4.00 8.54 -7.79
CA VAL A 35 2.80 8.76 -8.59
C VAL A 35 2.24 7.39 -8.98
N GLY A 36 1.46 6.82 -8.08
CA GLY A 36 0.84 5.51 -8.22
C GLY A 36 -0.63 5.52 -7.80
N HIS A 37 -1.30 4.38 -7.99
CA HIS A 37 -2.71 4.22 -7.63
C HIS A 37 -2.90 3.86 -6.15
N GLU A 38 -1.83 3.59 -5.41
CA GLU A 38 -1.82 3.15 -4.02
C GLU A 38 -2.32 4.24 -3.07
N SER A 39 -1.80 5.47 -3.24
CA SER A 39 -2.21 6.61 -2.43
C SER A 39 -3.69 6.98 -2.63
N PRO A 40 -4.20 7.07 -3.88
CA PRO A 40 -5.64 7.16 -4.13
C PRO A 40 -6.43 5.99 -3.52
N THR A 41 -5.96 4.74 -3.66
CA THR A 41 -6.60 3.57 -3.03
C THR A 41 -6.77 3.78 -1.52
N VAL A 42 -5.70 4.13 -0.81
CA VAL A 42 -5.74 4.40 0.64
C VAL A 42 -6.75 5.50 0.97
N LEU A 43 -6.74 6.60 0.21
CA LEU A 43 -7.69 7.71 0.37
C LEU A 43 -9.14 7.25 0.24
N TRP A 44 -9.47 6.55 -0.86
CA TRP A 44 -10.83 6.13 -1.14
C TRP A 44 -11.34 5.10 -0.15
N TRP A 45 -10.49 4.18 0.30
CA TRP A 45 -10.86 3.23 1.35
C TRP A 45 -11.15 3.91 2.68
N ALA A 46 -10.29 4.84 3.11
CA ALA A 46 -10.54 5.61 4.33
C ALA A 46 -11.80 6.49 4.21
N LEU A 47 -12.03 7.11 3.05
CA LEU A 47 -13.20 7.95 2.82
C LEU A 47 -14.49 7.12 2.79
N GLY A 48 -14.48 5.99 2.07
CA GLY A 48 -15.61 5.07 1.98
C GLY A 48 -16.00 4.52 3.35
N VAL A 49 -15.03 4.10 4.16
CA VAL A 49 -15.26 3.68 5.55
C VAL A 49 -15.86 4.83 6.36
N LEU A 50 -15.28 6.04 6.32
CA LEU A 50 -15.80 7.18 7.09
C LEU A 50 -17.24 7.54 6.69
N LEU A 51 -17.55 7.58 5.40
CA LEU A 51 -18.89 7.85 4.90
C LEU A 51 -19.87 6.75 5.33
N ALA A 52 -19.48 5.48 5.20
CA ALA A 52 -20.28 4.34 5.63
C ALA A 52 -20.60 4.38 7.14
N LEU A 53 -19.62 4.73 7.98
CA LEU A 53 -19.83 4.93 9.43
C LEU A 53 -20.74 6.12 9.76
N GLY A 54 -20.94 7.06 8.83
CA GLY A 54 -21.71 8.29 9.04
C GLY A 54 -23.09 8.27 8.39
N VAL A 55 -23.50 7.18 7.75
CA VAL A 55 -24.75 7.13 6.97
C VAL A 55 -25.97 7.47 7.83
N HIS A 56 -26.03 6.99 9.07
CA HIS A 56 -27.18 7.16 9.98
C HIS A 56 -27.07 8.32 10.96
N ASP A 57 -26.00 9.11 10.91
CA ASP A 57 -25.74 10.19 11.85
C ASP A 57 -26.75 11.33 11.74
N TYR A 58 -27.31 11.77 12.87
CA TYR A 58 -28.17 12.97 12.95
C TYR A 58 -29.33 12.96 11.95
N LEU A 59 -29.89 11.78 11.64
CA LEU A 59 -31.09 11.69 10.80
C LEU A 59 -32.24 12.49 11.44
N PRO A 60 -32.93 13.37 10.69
CA PRO A 60 -34.06 14.15 11.21
C PRO A 60 -35.15 13.26 11.83
N PRO A 61 -35.93 13.78 12.80
CA PRO A 61 -37.05 13.04 13.37
C PRO A 61 -38.17 12.75 12.35
N ASP A 62 -38.30 13.60 11.33
CA ASP A 62 -39.22 13.43 10.20
C ASP A 62 -38.76 12.30 9.26
N ASP A 63 -39.60 11.28 9.10
CA ASP A 63 -39.24 10.07 8.34
C ASP A 63 -38.97 10.33 6.85
N ARG A 64 -39.68 11.28 6.23
CA ARG A 64 -39.48 11.60 4.81
C ARG A 64 -38.16 12.30 4.60
N LYS A 65 -37.82 13.26 5.46
CA LYS A 65 -36.53 13.97 5.43
C LYS A 65 -35.38 13.03 5.74
N ALA A 66 -35.52 12.16 6.75
CA ALA A 66 -34.53 11.15 7.09
C ALA A 66 -34.30 10.15 5.95
N ALA A 67 -35.36 9.63 5.33
CA ALA A 67 -35.23 8.72 4.18
C ALA A 67 -34.54 9.38 2.97
N ARG A 68 -34.81 10.68 2.71
CA ARG A 68 -34.11 11.44 1.67
C ARG A 68 -32.62 11.58 1.99
N MET A 69 -32.30 12.01 3.21
CA MET A 69 -30.91 12.19 3.65
C MET A 69 -30.12 10.89 3.66
N LEU A 70 -30.74 9.78 4.11
CA LEU A 70 -30.19 8.44 4.05
C LEU A 70 -29.84 8.04 2.62
N ARG A 71 -30.76 8.22 1.67
CA ARG A 71 -30.52 7.94 0.24
C ARG A 71 -29.36 8.75 -0.31
N THR A 72 -29.33 10.06 -0.05
CA THR A 72 -28.24 10.94 -0.52
C THR A 72 -26.88 10.47 0.02
N ARG A 73 -26.80 10.08 1.29
CA ARG A 73 -25.55 9.56 1.87
C ARG A 73 -25.14 8.23 1.28
N LEU A 74 -26.08 7.32 1.05
CA LEU A 74 -25.82 6.05 0.37
C LEU A 74 -25.34 6.26 -1.07
N ILE A 75 -25.87 7.27 -1.78
CA ILE A 75 -25.37 7.68 -3.10
C ILE A 75 -23.90 8.14 -2.98
N TRP A 76 -23.54 8.96 -2.00
CA TRP A 76 -22.14 9.39 -1.80
C TRP A 76 -21.19 8.24 -1.48
N VAL A 77 -21.64 7.23 -0.71
CA VAL A 77 -20.89 5.98 -0.52
C VAL A 77 -20.70 5.27 -1.86
N GLY A 78 -21.76 5.14 -2.66
CA GLY A 78 -21.70 4.54 -4.00
C GLY A 78 -20.77 5.29 -4.96
N VAL A 79 -20.83 6.62 -4.99
CA VAL A 79 -19.91 7.47 -5.76
C VAL A 79 -18.47 7.19 -5.34
N THR A 80 -18.17 7.20 -4.03
CA THR A 80 -16.82 6.93 -3.53
C THR A 80 -16.32 5.55 -3.94
N VAL A 81 -17.17 4.52 -3.87
CA VAL A 81 -16.86 3.17 -4.35
C VAL A 81 -16.59 3.17 -5.86
N GLY A 82 -17.39 3.89 -6.64
CA GLY A 82 -17.20 4.02 -8.08
C GLY A 82 -15.89 4.70 -8.47
N VAL A 83 -15.55 5.82 -7.80
CA VAL A 83 -14.23 6.49 -7.96
C VAL A 83 -13.09 5.53 -7.59
N ALA A 84 -13.26 4.77 -6.51
CA ALA A 84 -12.26 3.81 -6.07
C ALA A 84 -12.01 2.74 -7.14
N ILE A 85 -13.08 2.13 -7.68
CA ILE A 85 -13.00 1.12 -8.74
C ILE A 85 -12.37 1.70 -10.01
N ALA A 86 -12.80 2.89 -10.42
CA ALA A 86 -12.26 3.59 -11.60
C ALA A 86 -10.76 3.93 -11.43
N SER A 87 -10.30 4.11 -10.19
CA SER A 87 -8.87 4.30 -9.89
C SER A 87 -8.08 2.98 -9.97
N ARG A 88 -8.66 1.86 -9.50
CA ARG A 88 -8.04 0.53 -9.51
C ARG A 88 -9.08 -0.57 -9.24
N PHE A 89 -9.14 -1.63 -10.05
CA PHE A 89 -10.17 -2.68 -9.90
C PHE A 89 -10.23 -3.36 -8.54
N VAL A 90 -9.08 -3.59 -7.89
CA VAL A 90 -9.02 -4.21 -6.55
C VAL A 90 -9.83 -3.42 -5.51
N ASN A 91 -10.03 -2.13 -5.73
CA ASN A 91 -10.84 -1.29 -4.86
C ASN A 91 -12.33 -1.63 -4.91
N GLY A 92 -12.79 -2.51 -5.81
CA GLY A 92 -14.15 -3.05 -5.78
C GLY A 92 -14.51 -3.73 -4.46
N LEU A 93 -13.51 -4.26 -3.74
CA LEU A 93 -13.67 -4.82 -2.39
C LEU A 93 -14.13 -3.78 -1.35
N LEU A 94 -13.98 -2.47 -1.61
CA LEU A 94 -14.53 -1.42 -0.77
C LEU A 94 -16.07 -1.46 -0.72
N GLY A 95 -16.73 -1.85 -1.81
CA GLY A 95 -18.19 -1.96 -1.89
C GLY A 95 -18.77 -2.91 -0.84
N PRO A 96 -18.36 -4.20 -0.80
CA PRO A 96 -18.74 -5.14 0.25
C PRO A 96 -18.41 -4.64 1.66
N LEU A 97 -17.24 -4.04 1.89
CA LEU A 97 -16.89 -3.48 3.20
C LEU A 97 -17.89 -2.38 3.63
N CYS A 98 -18.17 -1.42 2.74
CA CYS A 98 -19.13 -0.35 2.99
C CYS A 98 -20.53 -0.91 3.27
N ALA A 99 -20.98 -1.92 2.51
CA ALA A 99 -22.25 -2.59 2.74
C ALA A 99 -22.32 -3.25 4.13
N ILE A 100 -21.27 -3.96 4.54
CA ILE A 100 -21.16 -4.56 5.88
C ILE A 100 -21.28 -3.47 6.96
N ILE A 101 -20.53 -2.37 6.82
CA ILE A 101 -20.53 -1.27 7.80
C ILE A 101 -21.92 -0.63 7.91
N VAL A 102 -22.53 -0.31 6.77
CA VAL A 102 -23.85 0.31 6.69
C VAL A 102 -24.93 -0.58 7.32
N VAL A 103 -24.89 -1.89 7.05
CA VAL A 103 -25.86 -2.85 7.62
C VAL A 103 -25.61 -3.07 9.11
N ALA A 104 -24.35 -3.22 9.53
CA ALA A 104 -23.99 -3.45 10.94
C ALA A 104 -24.39 -2.27 11.84
N GLN A 105 -24.41 -1.05 11.30
CA GLN A 105 -24.80 0.15 12.05
C GLN A 105 -26.26 0.55 11.93
N ALA A 106 -27.02 -0.07 11.02
CA ALA A 106 -28.40 0.33 10.76
C ALA A 106 -29.26 0.22 12.03
N PRO A 107 -29.82 1.34 12.54
CA PRO A 107 -30.78 1.32 13.64
C PRO A 107 -32.00 0.49 13.26
N ALA A 108 -32.66 -0.15 14.23
CA ALA A 108 -33.80 -1.03 13.99
C ALA A 108 -34.89 -0.36 13.13
N ARG A 109 -35.23 0.91 13.44
CA ARG A 109 -36.18 1.75 12.67
C ARG A 109 -35.82 1.89 11.19
N TRP A 110 -34.54 1.94 10.86
CA TRP A 110 -34.04 2.23 9.50
C TRP A 110 -33.48 1.00 8.78
N ARG A 111 -33.48 -0.18 9.40
CA ARG A 111 -32.82 -1.38 8.85
C ARG A 111 -33.37 -1.78 7.48
N ARG A 112 -34.69 -1.88 7.33
CA ARG A 112 -35.32 -2.24 6.04
C ARG A 112 -34.99 -1.20 4.96
N GLY A 113 -35.13 0.08 5.28
CA GLY A 113 -34.79 1.17 4.36
C GLY A 113 -33.31 1.15 3.96
N THR A 114 -32.43 0.91 4.93
CA THR A 114 -30.98 0.82 4.70
C THR A 114 -30.63 -0.35 3.79
N LEU A 115 -31.27 -1.52 3.97
CA LEU A 115 -31.06 -2.68 3.10
C LEU A 115 -31.55 -2.42 1.67
N VAL A 116 -32.78 -1.91 1.51
CA VAL A 116 -33.36 -1.63 0.19
C VAL A 116 -32.56 -0.56 -0.54
N TRP A 117 -32.31 0.59 0.10
CA TRP A 117 -31.57 1.68 -0.52
C TRP A 117 -30.08 1.38 -0.66
N GLY A 118 -29.49 0.66 0.29
CA GLY A 118 -28.09 0.22 0.21
C GLY A 118 -27.88 -0.75 -0.95
N ALA A 119 -28.79 -1.71 -1.16
CA ALA A 119 -28.72 -2.67 -2.26
C ALA A 119 -29.00 -2.07 -3.64
N THR A 120 -29.63 -0.89 -3.70
CA THR A 120 -30.01 -0.25 -4.97
C THR A 120 -29.21 1.03 -5.26
N ALA A 121 -29.27 2.02 -4.38
CA ALA A 121 -28.65 3.33 -4.61
C ALA A 121 -27.12 3.27 -4.63
N MET A 122 -26.48 2.46 -3.76
CA MET A 122 -25.01 2.35 -3.75
C MET A 122 -24.47 1.73 -5.04
N PRO A 123 -24.94 0.54 -5.52
CA PRO A 123 -24.43 -0.03 -6.76
C PRO A 123 -24.74 0.81 -8.00
N ILE A 124 -25.95 1.39 -8.09
CA ILE A 124 -26.31 2.26 -9.21
C ILE A 124 -25.38 3.48 -9.27
N ALA A 125 -25.18 4.17 -8.15
CA ALA A 125 -24.28 5.32 -8.10
C ALA A 125 -22.83 4.93 -8.41
N ALA A 126 -22.37 3.76 -7.94
CA ALA A 126 -21.03 3.26 -8.26
C ALA A 126 -20.86 2.99 -9.76
N VAL A 127 -21.80 2.27 -10.39
CA VAL A 127 -21.77 1.98 -11.84
C VAL A 127 -21.80 3.26 -12.67
N LEU A 128 -22.70 4.19 -12.35
CA LEU A 128 -22.77 5.48 -13.04
C LEU A 128 -21.48 6.29 -12.90
N THR A 129 -20.86 6.28 -11.72
CA THR A 129 -19.59 6.96 -11.48
C THR A 129 -18.44 6.32 -12.26
N ILE A 130 -18.36 4.98 -12.29
CA ILE A 130 -17.37 4.24 -13.08
C ILE A 130 -17.51 4.60 -14.56
N TYR A 131 -18.74 4.57 -15.09
CA TYR A 131 -19.00 4.91 -16.49
C TYR A 131 -18.60 6.36 -16.81
N ALA A 132 -18.94 7.32 -15.93
CA ALA A 132 -18.60 8.72 -16.12
C ALA A 132 -17.09 8.99 -16.10
N LEU A 133 -16.34 8.33 -15.20
CA LEU A 133 -14.91 8.57 -15.00
C LEU A 133 -14.00 7.72 -15.89
N TRP A 134 -14.54 6.77 -16.66
CA TRP A 134 -13.74 5.87 -17.45
C TRP A 134 -14.12 5.93 -18.94
N PRO A 135 -13.52 6.86 -19.71
CA PRO A 135 -13.87 7.10 -21.11
C PRO A 135 -13.81 5.88 -22.02
N ARG A 136 -12.96 4.90 -21.70
CA ARG A 136 -12.86 3.62 -22.42
C ARG A 136 -14.21 2.87 -22.47
N LEU A 137 -15.10 3.12 -21.50
CA LEU A 137 -16.42 2.49 -21.44
C LEU A 137 -17.49 3.19 -22.28
N TRP A 138 -17.27 4.40 -22.80
CA TRP A 138 -18.34 5.19 -23.43
C TRP A 138 -18.87 4.60 -24.73
N ALA A 139 -17.98 4.15 -25.63
CA ALA A 139 -18.38 3.61 -26.92
C ALA A 139 -18.87 2.16 -26.82
N HIS A 140 -18.15 1.32 -26.06
CA HIS A 140 -18.40 -0.12 -25.96
C HIS A 140 -18.26 -0.59 -24.51
N PRO A 141 -19.22 -0.25 -23.61
CA PRO A 141 -19.05 -0.43 -22.17
C PRO A 141 -18.77 -1.88 -21.76
N VAL A 142 -19.55 -2.82 -22.30
CA VAL A 142 -19.42 -4.24 -21.96
C VAL A 142 -18.13 -4.83 -22.52
N ALA A 143 -17.84 -4.61 -23.80
CA ALA A 143 -16.65 -5.17 -24.44
C ALA A 143 -15.36 -4.61 -23.80
N SER A 144 -15.27 -3.29 -23.60
CA SER A 144 -14.12 -2.66 -22.94
C SER A 144 -13.91 -3.13 -21.51
N LEU A 145 -14.98 -3.34 -20.74
CA LEU A 145 -14.89 -3.89 -19.39
C LEU A 145 -14.36 -5.33 -19.43
N LEU A 146 -14.90 -6.18 -20.30
CA LEU A 146 -14.46 -7.58 -20.45
C LEU A 146 -12.99 -7.67 -20.86
N THR A 147 -12.55 -6.86 -21.84
CA THR A 147 -11.12 -6.79 -22.22
C THR A 147 -10.24 -6.39 -21.04
N SER A 148 -10.70 -5.43 -20.22
CA SER A 148 -9.93 -4.98 -19.06
C SER A 148 -9.87 -6.04 -17.96
N LEU A 149 -10.96 -6.79 -17.73
CA LEU A 149 -10.98 -7.91 -16.80
C LEU A 149 -10.12 -9.09 -17.29
N GLN A 150 -10.08 -9.35 -18.59
CA GLN A 150 -9.20 -10.37 -19.17
C GLN A 150 -7.72 -10.03 -18.95
N HIS A 151 -7.35 -8.74 -19.01
CA HIS A 151 -5.98 -8.30 -18.73
C HIS A 151 -5.54 -8.61 -17.29
N LEU A 152 -6.47 -8.70 -16.34
CA LEU A 152 -6.18 -9.09 -14.95
C LEU A 152 -5.75 -10.56 -14.81
N ASN A 153 -5.98 -11.38 -15.82
CA ASN A 153 -5.56 -12.79 -15.84
C ASN A 153 -4.13 -12.98 -16.38
N ASN A 154 -3.48 -11.92 -16.87
CA ASN A 154 -2.11 -12.04 -17.36
C ASN A 154 -1.17 -12.37 -16.20
N GLU A 155 -0.32 -13.37 -16.42
CA GLU A 155 0.74 -13.70 -15.47
C GLU A 155 1.72 -12.53 -15.40
N HIS A 156 2.13 -12.20 -14.19
CA HIS A 156 3.09 -11.14 -13.96
C HIS A 156 4.52 -11.69 -14.00
N ALA A 157 5.50 -10.78 -13.98
CA ALA A 157 6.90 -11.15 -13.89
C ALA A 157 7.16 -11.97 -12.61
N ALA A 158 8.06 -12.95 -12.70
CA ALA A 158 8.47 -13.70 -11.52
C ALA A 158 9.22 -12.77 -10.55
N GLU A 159 8.89 -12.86 -9.27
CA GLU A 159 9.53 -12.13 -8.19
C GLU A 159 9.99 -13.10 -7.09
N PRO A 160 11.02 -12.73 -6.30
CA PRO A 160 11.46 -13.53 -5.18
C PRO A 160 10.42 -13.52 -4.05
N PHE A 161 10.03 -14.70 -3.60
CA PHE A 161 9.16 -14.90 -2.44
C PHE A 161 9.64 -16.09 -1.60
N LEU A 162 10.08 -15.79 -0.37
CA LEU A 162 10.67 -16.73 0.58
C LEU A 162 11.83 -17.56 0.00
N GLY A 163 12.62 -16.97 -0.91
CA GLY A 163 13.78 -17.61 -1.53
C GLY A 163 13.49 -18.30 -2.85
N MET A 164 12.24 -18.32 -3.31
CA MET A 164 11.85 -18.88 -4.60
C MET A 164 11.38 -17.79 -5.56
N MET A 165 11.85 -17.82 -6.81
CA MET A 165 11.31 -16.99 -7.87
C MET A 165 9.97 -17.57 -8.34
N THR A 166 8.89 -16.80 -8.27
CA THR A 166 7.55 -17.27 -8.65
C THR A 166 6.73 -16.17 -9.32
N SER A 167 5.98 -16.53 -10.37
CA SER A 167 4.92 -15.70 -10.97
C SER A 167 3.53 -16.02 -10.39
N LYS A 168 3.44 -17.04 -9.53
CA LYS A 168 2.19 -17.54 -8.92
C LYS A 168 2.39 -17.72 -7.43
N PRO A 169 2.62 -16.65 -6.67
CA PRO A 169 2.84 -16.78 -5.25
C PRO A 169 1.58 -17.32 -4.54
N PRO A 170 1.74 -17.92 -3.35
CA PRO A 170 0.67 -18.62 -2.66
C PRO A 170 -0.38 -17.65 -2.08
N PRO A 171 -1.58 -18.12 -1.68
CA PRO A 171 -2.64 -17.26 -1.11
C PRO A 171 -2.22 -16.49 0.16
N TYR A 172 -1.22 -16.96 0.90
CA TYR A 172 -0.71 -16.27 2.09
C TYR A 172 0.32 -15.17 1.81
N TYR A 173 0.61 -14.89 0.54
CA TYR A 173 1.58 -13.87 0.08
C TYR A 173 1.44 -12.53 0.80
N PHE A 174 0.24 -11.94 0.74
CA PHE A 174 0.00 -10.61 1.31
C PHE A 174 0.06 -10.61 2.84
N ALA A 175 -0.36 -11.69 3.50
CA ALA A 175 -0.25 -11.81 4.95
C ALA A 175 1.21 -11.83 5.41
N VAL A 176 2.07 -12.55 4.67
CA VAL A 176 3.52 -12.55 4.92
C VAL A 176 4.10 -11.16 4.68
N TYR A 177 3.80 -10.52 3.54
CA TYR A 177 4.30 -9.17 3.26
C TYR A 177 3.89 -8.13 4.31
N LEU A 178 2.63 -8.15 4.76
CA LEU A 178 2.18 -7.30 5.85
C LEU A 178 2.97 -7.59 7.15
N ALA A 179 3.23 -8.85 7.48
CA ALA A 179 3.97 -9.22 8.68
C ALA A 179 5.46 -8.82 8.63
N VAL A 180 6.11 -8.91 7.47
CA VAL A 180 7.55 -8.59 7.33
C VAL A 180 7.82 -7.10 7.09
N THR A 181 6.81 -6.31 6.74
CA THR A 181 6.93 -4.86 6.53
C THR A 181 6.32 -4.03 7.67
N LEU A 182 5.69 -4.66 8.67
CA LEU A 182 5.13 -3.98 9.84
C LEU A 182 6.20 -3.82 10.94
N PRO A 183 6.56 -2.59 11.36
CA PRO A 183 7.52 -2.36 12.43
C PRO A 183 7.16 -3.11 13.73
N VAL A 184 8.16 -3.67 14.42
CA VAL A 184 7.93 -4.61 15.55
C VAL A 184 7.07 -4.00 16.67
N LEU A 185 7.25 -2.71 16.97
CA LEU A 185 6.44 -2.03 17.97
C LEU A 185 4.96 -1.95 17.55
N VAL A 186 4.69 -1.64 16.27
CA VAL A 186 3.33 -1.59 15.72
C VAL A 186 2.71 -2.99 15.72
N LEU A 187 3.48 -4.03 15.37
CA LEU A 187 3.04 -5.42 15.46
C LEU A 187 2.63 -5.81 16.89
N GLY A 188 3.41 -5.40 17.90
CA GLY A 188 3.03 -5.58 19.31
C GLY A 188 1.69 -4.91 19.66
N GLY A 189 1.49 -3.68 19.19
CA GLY A 189 0.20 -2.99 19.29
C GLY A 189 -0.93 -3.77 18.61
N VAL A 190 -0.71 -4.30 17.40
CA VAL A 190 -1.71 -5.10 16.67
C VAL A 190 -2.11 -6.33 17.47
N ILE A 191 -1.15 -7.07 18.03
CA ILE A 191 -1.42 -8.29 18.83
C ILE A 191 -2.34 -7.97 20.01
N VAL A 192 -2.01 -6.93 20.78
CA VAL A 192 -2.84 -6.49 21.93
C VAL A 192 -4.23 -6.03 21.46
N GLY A 193 -4.29 -5.31 20.34
CA GLY A 193 -5.53 -4.84 19.72
C GLY A 193 -6.46 -5.99 19.30
N VAL A 194 -5.90 -7.00 18.64
CA VAL A 194 -6.64 -8.21 18.24
C VAL A 194 -7.19 -8.94 19.47
N VAL A 195 -6.37 -9.15 20.51
CA VAL A 195 -6.83 -9.77 21.76
C VAL A 195 -7.98 -8.97 22.39
N ARG A 196 -7.87 -7.64 22.41
CA ARG A 196 -8.93 -6.77 22.92
C ARG A 196 -10.22 -6.90 22.11
N MET A 197 -10.13 -6.92 20.78
CA MET A 197 -11.27 -7.05 19.87
C MET A 197 -11.98 -8.40 20.02
N ILE A 198 -11.22 -9.51 20.09
CA ILE A 198 -11.74 -10.86 20.31
C ILE A 198 -12.49 -10.96 21.64
N ARG A 199 -12.01 -10.29 22.69
CA ARG A 199 -12.68 -10.21 24.00
C ARG A 199 -13.90 -9.29 23.99
N ALA A 200 -13.85 -8.19 23.22
CA ALA A 200 -14.96 -7.22 23.14
C ALA A 200 -16.19 -7.80 22.45
N ARG A 201 -15.98 -8.48 21.31
CA ARG A 201 -17.04 -9.01 20.43
C ARG A 201 -18.15 -8.00 20.10
N ASP A 202 -17.81 -6.72 20.05
CA ASP A 202 -18.74 -5.64 19.73
C ASP A 202 -18.73 -5.29 18.23
N ARG A 203 -19.66 -4.40 17.85
CA ARG A 203 -19.79 -3.96 16.45
C ARG A 203 -18.53 -3.26 15.94
N SER A 204 -17.83 -2.52 16.80
CA SER A 204 -16.60 -1.82 16.43
C SER A 204 -15.47 -2.80 16.13
N ALA A 205 -15.35 -3.86 16.92
CA ALA A 205 -14.42 -4.96 16.66
C ALA A 205 -14.74 -5.68 15.34
N LEU A 206 -16.02 -5.96 15.05
CA LEU A 206 -16.43 -6.54 13.77
C LEU A 206 -16.03 -5.63 12.59
N ILE A 207 -16.33 -4.33 12.68
CA ILE A 207 -15.99 -3.38 11.60
C ILE A 207 -14.49 -3.27 11.40
N ALA A 208 -13.70 -3.17 12.48
CA ALA A 208 -12.24 -3.12 12.39
C ALA A 208 -11.65 -4.42 11.80
N ALA A 209 -12.21 -5.59 12.16
CA ALA A 209 -11.82 -6.87 11.58
C ALA A 209 -12.16 -6.94 10.09
N CYS A 210 -13.37 -6.51 9.67
CA CYS A 210 -13.74 -6.46 8.26
C CYS A 210 -12.87 -5.46 7.47
N PHE A 211 -12.50 -4.33 8.08
CA PHE A 211 -11.62 -3.34 7.44
C PHE A 211 -10.23 -3.94 7.14
N PHE A 212 -9.77 -4.90 7.94
CA PHE A 212 -8.56 -5.66 7.66
C PHE A 212 -8.79 -6.82 6.67
N LEU A 213 -9.83 -7.63 6.89
CA LEU A 213 -10.03 -8.89 6.16
C LEU A 213 -10.56 -8.69 4.73
N VAL A 214 -11.44 -7.71 4.49
CA VAL A 214 -12.03 -7.51 3.17
C VAL A 214 -11.00 -7.16 2.10
N PRO A 215 -10.06 -6.22 2.30
CA PRO A 215 -9.02 -5.96 1.30
C PRO A 215 -8.09 -7.16 1.05
N LEU A 216 -7.90 -8.07 2.03
CA LEU A 216 -7.19 -9.34 1.81
C LEU A 216 -7.91 -10.28 0.84
N GLY A 217 -9.17 -10.03 0.50
CA GLY A 217 -9.89 -10.76 -0.55
C GLY A 217 -9.17 -10.76 -1.91
N VAL A 218 -8.27 -9.80 -2.16
CA VAL A 218 -7.40 -9.79 -3.35
C VAL A 218 -6.49 -11.01 -3.42
N ALA A 219 -6.20 -11.68 -2.29
CA ALA A 219 -5.43 -12.92 -2.26
C ALA A 219 -6.11 -14.09 -3.02
N ALA A 220 -7.43 -14.00 -3.25
CA ALA A 220 -8.17 -14.95 -4.08
C ALA A 220 -8.06 -14.64 -5.58
N SER A 221 -7.46 -13.50 -5.96
CA SER A 221 -7.19 -13.14 -7.34
C SER A 221 -5.84 -13.71 -7.81
N PRO A 222 -5.63 -13.88 -9.13
CA PRO A 222 -4.32 -14.23 -9.67
C PRO A 222 -3.27 -13.12 -9.43
N ILE A 223 -3.70 -11.90 -9.10
CA ILE A 223 -2.84 -10.74 -8.88
C ILE A 223 -2.30 -10.74 -7.45
N ARG A 224 -1.17 -11.43 -7.26
CA ARG A 224 -0.43 -11.49 -6.00
C ARG A 224 1.04 -11.20 -6.33
N GLN A 225 1.48 -9.98 -6.11
CA GLN A 225 2.82 -9.49 -6.45
C GLN A 225 3.02 -8.08 -5.87
N ASP A 226 4.20 -7.49 -6.05
CA ASP A 226 4.53 -6.11 -5.70
C ASP A 226 4.37 -5.83 -4.18
N GLY A 227 4.66 -6.82 -3.35
CA GLY A 227 4.60 -6.71 -1.90
C GLY A 227 3.22 -6.33 -1.35
N VAL A 228 3.15 -5.21 -0.61
CA VAL A 228 1.90 -4.75 0.04
C VAL A 228 1.00 -3.90 -0.85
N ARG A 229 1.41 -3.63 -2.10
CA ARG A 229 0.80 -2.64 -3.00
C ARG A 229 -0.72 -2.79 -3.18
N TYR A 230 -1.21 -4.03 -3.28
CA TYR A 230 -2.64 -4.32 -3.48
C TYR A 230 -3.45 -4.38 -2.17
N VAL A 231 -2.76 -4.45 -1.03
CA VAL A 231 -3.35 -4.58 0.31
C VAL A 231 -3.01 -3.39 1.20
N MET A 232 -2.59 -2.25 0.63
CA MET A 232 -2.36 -1.00 1.35
C MET A 232 -3.53 -0.58 2.27
N PRO A 233 -4.82 -0.79 1.93
CA PRO A 233 -5.91 -0.54 2.87
C PRO A 233 -5.82 -1.36 4.17
N CYS A 234 -5.17 -2.54 4.15
CA CYS A 234 -4.91 -3.31 5.36
C CYS A 234 -3.98 -2.57 6.32
N LEU A 235 -3.05 -1.73 5.83
CA LEU A 235 -2.17 -0.94 6.69
C LEU A 235 -2.96 0.13 7.47
N LEU A 236 -4.02 0.70 6.89
CA LEU A 236 -4.94 1.58 7.62
C LEU A 236 -5.65 0.85 8.75
N ALA A 237 -6.14 -0.36 8.46
CA ALA A 237 -6.80 -1.20 9.46
C ALA A 237 -5.82 -1.65 10.56
N LEU A 238 -4.60 -2.07 10.19
CA LEU A 238 -3.55 -2.44 11.14
C LEU A 238 -3.10 -1.26 12.00
N ALA A 239 -3.00 -0.04 11.45
CA ALA A 239 -2.73 1.17 12.22
C ALA A 239 -3.84 1.46 13.24
N LEU A 240 -5.11 1.28 12.86
CA LEU A 240 -6.25 1.38 13.76
C LEU A 240 -6.21 0.31 14.86
N ILE A 241 -5.96 -0.95 14.50
CA ILE A 241 -5.89 -2.08 15.44
C ILE A 241 -4.71 -1.91 16.42
N ALA A 242 -3.56 -1.45 15.94
CA ALA A 242 -2.41 -1.11 16.77
C ALA A 242 -2.74 -0.02 17.78
N ALA A 243 -3.41 1.06 17.34
CA ALA A 243 -3.84 2.13 18.22
C ALA A 243 -4.84 1.66 19.29
N ILE A 244 -5.74 0.71 18.97
CA ILE A 244 -6.61 0.07 19.97
C ILE A 244 -5.78 -0.70 21.01
N GLY A 245 -4.76 -1.44 20.57
CA GLY A 245 -3.86 -2.16 21.47
C GLY A 245 -3.09 -1.24 22.41
N PHE A 246 -2.51 -0.15 21.90
CA PHE A 246 -1.83 0.85 22.71
C PHE A 246 -2.77 1.58 23.68
N ASP A 247 -4.01 1.85 23.26
CA ASP A 247 -5.03 2.40 24.16
C ASP A 247 -5.34 1.46 25.32
N GLN A 248 -5.40 0.15 25.03
CA GLN A 248 -5.65 -0.87 26.04
C GLN A 248 -4.48 -0.98 27.03
N LEU A 249 -3.24 -0.90 26.55
CA LEU A 249 -2.05 -0.84 27.41
C LEU A 249 -2.08 0.40 28.32
N ALA A 250 -2.45 1.57 27.77
CA ALA A 250 -2.58 2.79 28.56
C ALA A 250 -3.65 2.69 29.66
N ILE A 251 -4.78 2.00 29.38
CA ILE A 251 -5.82 1.73 30.38
C ILE A 251 -5.29 0.79 31.48
N TRP A 252 -4.56 -0.27 31.11
CA TRP A 252 -3.98 -1.20 32.09
C TRP A 252 -2.92 -0.57 32.98
N ALA A 253 -2.14 0.38 32.45
CA ALA A 253 -1.13 1.09 33.23
C ALA A 253 -1.71 1.94 34.37
N ARG A 254 -2.98 2.38 34.26
CA ARG A 254 -3.66 3.24 35.25
C ARG A 254 -2.92 4.55 35.59
N VAL A 255 -2.07 5.05 34.70
CA VAL A 255 -1.36 6.34 34.86
C VAL A 255 -2.03 7.42 34.01
N ARG A 256 -2.25 8.62 34.58
CA ARG A 256 -2.95 9.76 33.95
C ARG A 256 -2.44 10.10 32.54
N HIS A 257 -1.12 10.00 32.32
CA HIS A 257 -0.46 10.38 31.08
C HIS A 257 0.01 9.19 30.23
N ALA A 258 -0.38 7.94 30.57
CA ALA A 258 0.08 6.75 29.86
C ALA A 258 -0.23 6.80 28.35
N SER A 259 -1.43 7.26 27.98
CA SER A 259 -1.83 7.33 26.57
C SER A 259 -0.96 8.30 25.77
N THR A 260 -0.63 9.46 26.33
CA THR A 260 0.24 10.44 25.67
C THR A 260 1.66 9.93 25.58
N ALA A 261 2.20 9.37 26.67
CA ALA A 261 3.56 8.82 26.68
C ALA A 261 3.73 7.68 25.67
N ILE A 262 2.78 6.73 25.63
CA ILE A 262 2.80 5.63 24.65
C ILE A 262 2.70 6.17 23.22
N ALA A 263 1.79 7.12 22.97
CA ALA A 263 1.67 7.74 21.65
C ALA A 263 2.97 8.42 21.20
N THR A 264 3.61 9.19 22.10
CA THR A 264 4.91 9.83 21.84
C THR A 264 6.00 8.81 21.55
N VAL A 265 6.09 7.72 22.32
CA VAL A 265 7.07 6.65 22.09
C VAL A 265 6.85 5.99 20.72
N VAL A 266 5.60 5.65 20.38
CA VAL A 266 5.26 5.02 19.09
C VAL A 266 5.59 5.94 17.92
N VAL A 267 5.21 7.22 18.01
CA VAL A 267 5.50 8.22 16.97
C VAL A 267 7.00 8.47 16.82
N ALA A 268 7.72 8.63 17.93
CA ALA A 268 9.17 8.82 17.91
C ALA A 268 9.89 7.60 17.32
N TYR A 269 9.49 6.39 17.71
CA TYR A 269 10.01 5.15 17.14
C TYR A 269 9.81 5.10 15.62
N LEU A 270 8.60 5.35 15.12
CA LEU A 270 8.33 5.33 13.67
C LEU A 270 9.08 6.44 12.93
N ALA A 271 9.19 7.64 13.50
CA ALA A 271 9.99 8.71 12.93
C ALA A 271 11.48 8.31 12.82
N ILE A 272 12.04 7.69 13.85
CA ILE A 272 13.41 7.15 13.83
C ILE A 272 13.54 6.06 12.76
N THR A 273 12.55 5.16 12.64
CA THR A 273 12.53 4.15 11.57
C THR A 273 12.57 4.80 10.19
N LEU A 274 11.75 5.82 9.93
CA LEU A 274 11.75 6.57 8.67
C LEU A 274 13.11 7.22 8.39
N VAL A 275 13.70 7.89 9.38
CA VAL A 275 15.03 8.51 9.23
C VAL A 275 16.09 7.47 8.88
N ARG A 276 16.01 6.25 9.44
CA ARG A 276 16.96 5.16 9.18
C ARG A 276 16.82 4.53 7.80
N VAL A 277 15.65 4.59 7.19
CA VAL A 277 15.40 4.00 5.87
C VAL A 277 15.46 5.05 4.76
N HIS A 278 15.43 6.34 5.10
CA HIS A 278 15.49 7.42 4.13
C HIS A 278 16.75 7.33 3.24
N PRO A 279 16.64 7.53 1.92
CA PRO A 279 15.42 7.82 1.14
C PRO A 279 14.70 6.58 0.57
N TYR A 280 15.11 5.37 0.94
CA TYR A 280 14.69 4.09 0.34
C TYR A 280 13.62 3.39 1.17
N TYR A 281 12.42 3.97 1.16
CA TYR A 281 11.32 3.49 2.01
C TYR A 281 10.66 2.22 1.47
N LEU A 282 10.75 1.95 0.16
CA LEU A 282 10.15 0.76 -0.44
C LEU A 282 10.90 -0.51 -0.02
N ASP A 283 12.20 -0.38 0.22
CA ASP A 283 13.06 -1.45 0.71
C ASP A 283 13.00 -1.67 2.23
N TYR A 284 12.02 -1.07 2.92
CA TYR A 284 11.85 -1.31 4.34
C TYR A 284 11.35 -2.73 4.63
N PHE A 285 12.17 -3.47 5.38
CA PHE A 285 11.76 -4.71 6.05
C PHE A 285 11.96 -4.56 7.55
N ALA A 286 11.02 -5.10 8.33
CA ALA A 286 10.94 -4.88 9.76
C ALA A 286 12.02 -5.64 10.55
N GLU A 287 12.20 -5.26 11.81
CA GLU A 287 13.28 -5.73 12.66
C GLU A 287 13.19 -7.24 12.94
N GLN A 288 11.97 -7.79 13.05
CA GLN A 288 11.74 -9.22 13.29
C GLN A 288 12.26 -10.12 12.17
N VAL A 289 12.45 -9.60 10.95
CA VAL A 289 13.07 -10.33 9.84
C VAL A 289 14.53 -9.96 9.61
N GLY A 290 15.10 -9.07 10.42
CA GLY A 290 16.49 -8.63 10.36
C GLY A 290 16.78 -7.53 9.34
N GLY A 291 15.76 -6.81 8.87
CA GLY A 291 15.92 -5.67 7.96
C GLY A 291 16.27 -6.03 6.50
N ALA A 292 16.39 -5.00 5.67
CA ALA A 292 16.58 -5.13 4.22
C ALA A 292 17.82 -5.96 3.84
N GLY A 293 18.95 -5.76 4.52
CA GLY A 293 20.18 -6.50 4.25
C GLY A 293 20.03 -8.02 4.41
N ARG A 294 19.29 -8.49 5.42
CA ARG A 294 19.04 -9.93 5.60
C ARG A 294 18.09 -10.48 4.56
N ILE A 295 17.09 -9.70 4.16
CA ILE A 295 16.17 -10.06 3.07
C ILE A 295 16.93 -10.22 1.75
N ALA A 296 17.75 -9.22 1.40
CA ALA A 296 18.58 -9.23 0.20
C ALA A 296 19.55 -10.42 0.19
N ALA A 297 20.27 -10.64 1.30
CA ALA A 297 21.24 -11.74 1.40
C ALA A 297 20.61 -13.13 1.27
N ARG A 298 19.33 -13.28 1.66
CA ARG A 298 18.59 -14.55 1.55
C ARG A 298 17.75 -14.65 0.28
N GLY A 299 17.68 -13.60 -0.54
CA GLY A 299 16.78 -13.55 -1.70
C GLY A 299 15.32 -13.81 -1.33
N TRP A 300 14.89 -13.39 -0.13
CA TRP A 300 13.57 -13.73 0.39
C TRP A 300 12.45 -12.92 -0.26
N PHE A 301 12.68 -11.64 -0.48
CA PHE A 301 11.71 -10.74 -1.07
C PHE A 301 12.44 -9.78 -2.01
N GLU A 302 11.67 -9.08 -2.83
CA GLU A 302 12.25 -8.09 -3.72
C GLU A 302 12.85 -6.94 -2.89
N THR A 303 14.02 -6.49 -3.31
CA THR A 303 14.72 -5.32 -2.76
C THR A 303 15.14 -4.45 -3.94
N ALA A 304 15.56 -3.22 -3.67
CA ALA A 304 15.70 -2.15 -4.65
C ALA A 304 14.41 -1.81 -5.39
N TRP A 305 13.23 -2.05 -4.79
CA TRP A 305 11.96 -2.05 -5.51
C TRP A 305 11.77 -0.77 -6.36
N TRP A 306 11.29 -0.91 -7.60
CA TRP A 306 11.10 0.21 -8.54
C TRP A 306 12.35 1.00 -8.92
N GLY A 307 13.54 0.41 -8.78
CA GLY A 307 14.78 1.08 -9.14
C GLY A 307 15.33 1.97 -8.02
N GLU A 308 14.97 1.73 -6.76
CA GLU A 308 15.58 2.44 -5.64
C GLU A 308 17.11 2.37 -5.75
N GLY A 309 17.77 3.53 -5.64
CA GLY A 309 19.21 3.67 -5.75
C GLY A 309 19.77 3.82 -7.17
N VAL A 310 18.99 3.53 -8.22
CA VAL A 310 19.44 3.73 -9.62
C VAL A 310 19.71 5.20 -9.91
N ASP A 311 18.93 6.12 -9.34
CA ASP A 311 19.10 7.57 -9.44
C ASP A 311 20.53 8.01 -9.04
N ARG A 312 21.02 7.53 -7.89
CA ARG A 312 22.37 7.86 -7.40
C ARG A 312 23.46 7.17 -8.21
N ALA A 313 23.21 5.94 -8.65
CA ALA A 313 24.15 5.24 -9.54
C ALA A 313 24.30 5.97 -10.88
N VAL A 314 23.21 6.45 -11.45
CA VAL A 314 23.20 7.26 -12.68
C VAL A 314 23.83 8.63 -12.45
N ALA A 315 23.53 9.30 -11.34
CA ALA A 315 24.16 10.57 -10.97
C ALA A 315 25.69 10.44 -10.86
N TYR A 316 26.17 9.33 -10.29
CA TYR A 316 27.59 9.01 -10.24
C TYR A 316 28.18 8.91 -11.65
N VAL A 317 27.56 8.13 -12.55
CA VAL A 317 28.03 7.99 -13.94
C VAL A 317 28.01 9.34 -14.66
N ASN A 318 26.93 10.13 -14.54
CA ASN A 318 26.83 11.46 -15.15
C ASN A 318 27.95 12.41 -14.70
N THR A 319 28.41 12.27 -13.45
CA THR A 319 29.48 13.12 -12.89
C THR A 319 30.87 12.69 -13.35
N HIS A 320 31.11 11.39 -13.54
CA HIS A 320 32.46 10.84 -13.77
C HIS A 320 32.74 10.37 -15.20
N ALA A 321 31.70 10.13 -16.00
CA ALA A 321 31.85 9.69 -17.39
C ALA A 321 32.32 10.83 -18.29
N ARG A 322 33.37 10.56 -19.07
CA ARG A 322 33.83 11.45 -20.15
C ARG A 322 32.71 11.67 -21.17
N PRO A 323 32.72 12.80 -21.90
CA PRO A 323 31.79 13.02 -23.00
C PRO A 323 31.75 11.83 -23.96
N TYR A 324 30.54 11.40 -24.34
CA TYR A 324 30.31 10.30 -25.28
C TYR A 324 30.78 8.91 -24.82
N ALA A 325 31.02 8.70 -23.52
CA ALA A 325 31.31 7.38 -23.01
C ALA A 325 30.13 6.41 -23.23
N ARG A 326 30.43 5.15 -23.54
CA ARG A 326 29.41 4.12 -23.83
C ARG A 326 28.87 3.53 -22.54
N VAL A 327 27.56 3.59 -22.33
CA VAL A 327 26.89 3.01 -21.16
C VAL A 327 26.14 1.73 -21.56
N HIS A 328 26.28 0.67 -20.77
CA HIS A 328 25.53 -0.57 -21.01
C HIS A 328 24.07 -0.44 -20.56
N ARG A 329 23.14 -0.59 -21.51
CA ARG A 329 21.70 -0.36 -21.27
C ARG A 329 20.98 -1.55 -20.64
N SER A 330 21.38 -2.77 -20.94
CA SER A 330 20.58 -3.97 -20.64
C SER A 330 20.56 -4.36 -19.15
N CYS A 331 21.52 -3.86 -18.36
CA CYS A 331 21.61 -4.12 -16.93
C CYS A 331 20.84 -3.14 -16.04
N ILE A 332 20.19 -2.15 -16.65
CA ILE A 332 19.49 -1.08 -15.95
C ILE A 332 18.00 -1.41 -15.91
N LEU A 333 17.48 -1.64 -14.71
CA LEU A 333 16.08 -1.91 -14.46
C LEU A 333 15.58 -1.07 -13.28
N PRO A 334 14.38 -0.44 -13.39
CA PRO A 334 13.67 -0.18 -14.62
C PRO A 334 14.36 0.92 -15.45
N SER A 335 14.39 0.80 -16.78
CA SER A 335 15.13 1.76 -17.63
C SER A 335 14.57 3.18 -17.62
N HIS A 336 13.30 3.37 -17.22
CA HIS A 336 12.63 4.67 -17.23
C HIS A 336 13.01 5.58 -16.06
N VAL A 337 13.74 5.07 -15.04
CA VAL A 337 14.28 5.90 -13.94
C VAL A 337 15.74 6.31 -14.17
N ALA A 338 16.33 5.90 -15.29
CA ALA A 338 17.75 6.08 -15.56
C ALA A 338 18.03 7.28 -16.49
N TRP A 339 18.02 8.48 -15.92
CA TRP A 339 18.21 9.74 -16.64
C TRP A 339 19.70 10.10 -16.76
N PHE A 340 20.37 9.56 -17.78
CA PHE A 340 21.74 9.95 -18.10
C PHE A 340 21.82 11.32 -18.78
N ARG A 341 23.00 11.95 -18.74
CA ARG A 341 23.32 13.14 -19.53
C ARG A 341 23.18 12.82 -21.02
N GLU A 342 22.75 13.80 -21.82
CA GLU A 342 22.37 13.61 -23.24
C GLU A 342 23.45 12.93 -24.09
N ASP A 343 24.71 13.33 -23.91
CA ASP A 343 25.87 12.78 -24.61
C ASP A 343 26.18 11.31 -24.25
N LEU A 344 25.64 10.80 -23.14
CA LEU A 344 25.78 9.39 -22.74
C LEU A 344 24.63 8.52 -23.26
N TRP A 345 23.51 9.14 -23.68
CA TRP A 345 22.34 8.42 -24.17
C TRP A 345 22.55 7.88 -25.59
N THR A 346 23.06 8.72 -26.49
CA THR A 346 23.35 8.36 -27.89
C THR A 346 24.33 7.19 -28.03
N PRO A 347 25.45 7.12 -27.29
CA PRO A 347 26.42 6.02 -27.39
C PRO A 347 26.06 4.76 -26.57
N MET A 348 24.85 4.67 -26.00
CA MET A 348 24.43 3.49 -25.24
C MET A 348 24.52 2.20 -26.06
N THR A 349 24.91 1.11 -25.41
CA THR A 349 25.09 -0.19 -26.06
C THR A 349 24.41 -1.32 -25.29
N ASN A 350 23.91 -2.32 -26.03
CA ASN A 350 23.42 -3.59 -25.46
C ASN A 350 24.54 -4.65 -25.36
N VAL A 351 25.77 -4.33 -25.79
CA VAL A 351 26.93 -5.21 -25.73
C VAL A 351 27.80 -4.79 -24.55
N ALA A 352 27.89 -5.62 -23.51
CA ALA A 352 28.60 -5.27 -22.29
C ALA A 352 30.11 -5.02 -22.51
N THR A 353 30.74 -5.75 -23.44
CA THR A 353 32.16 -5.58 -23.83
C THR A 353 32.44 -4.32 -24.64
N ASP A 354 31.41 -3.62 -25.11
CA ASP A 354 31.54 -2.34 -25.79
C ASP A 354 31.37 -1.16 -24.83
N ALA A 355 30.83 -1.41 -23.63
CA ALA A 355 30.53 -0.37 -22.67
C ALA A 355 31.77 0.03 -21.86
N THR A 356 31.92 1.33 -21.61
CA THR A 356 32.88 1.88 -20.65
C THR A 356 32.29 1.89 -19.24
N TRP A 357 30.97 2.08 -19.13
CA TRP A 357 30.23 2.14 -17.87
C TRP A 357 29.08 1.15 -17.87
N ILE A 358 28.89 0.46 -16.75
CA ILE A 358 27.78 -0.48 -16.56
C ILE A 358 27.09 -0.11 -15.25
N VAL A 359 25.83 0.31 -15.33
CA VAL A 359 24.97 0.46 -14.15
C VAL A 359 24.16 -0.83 -14.01
N ARG A 360 24.32 -1.50 -12.88
CA ARG A 360 23.65 -2.75 -12.57
C ARG A 360 22.65 -2.54 -11.43
N TYR A 361 21.41 -2.88 -11.69
CA TYR A 361 20.37 -2.99 -10.68
C TYR A 361 20.54 -4.27 -9.84
N SER A 362 20.37 -4.19 -8.52
CA SER A 362 20.60 -5.30 -7.59
C SER A 362 19.50 -5.37 -6.53
N PRO A 363 18.86 -6.53 -6.32
CA PRO A 363 18.98 -7.77 -7.09
C PRO A 363 18.30 -7.64 -8.45
N GLY A 364 19.07 -7.81 -9.52
CA GLY A 364 18.49 -7.94 -10.85
C GLY A 364 17.85 -9.31 -11.03
N THR A 365 16.56 -9.35 -11.41
CA THR A 365 15.90 -10.59 -11.87
C THR A 365 16.45 -11.08 -13.20
N ARG A 366 17.05 -10.16 -14.00
CA ARG A 366 17.77 -10.49 -15.22
C ARG A 366 19.26 -10.64 -14.94
N ARG A 367 19.84 -11.68 -15.53
CA ARG A 367 21.30 -11.85 -15.57
C ARG A 367 21.91 -10.65 -16.29
N CYS A 368 22.84 -9.97 -15.62
CA CYS A 368 23.68 -8.92 -16.17
C CYS A 368 25.08 -9.50 -16.33
N ASP A 369 25.48 -9.81 -17.56
CA ASP A 369 26.81 -10.36 -17.83
C ASP A 369 27.84 -9.24 -17.75
N LEU A 370 28.62 -9.25 -16.67
CA LEU A 370 29.69 -8.29 -16.45
C LEU A 370 30.97 -8.81 -17.14
N PRO A 371 31.63 -8.00 -17.99
CA PRO A 371 32.94 -8.34 -18.55
C PRO A 371 33.97 -8.57 -17.44
N ALA A 372 34.91 -9.49 -17.65
CA ALA A 372 35.91 -9.85 -16.65
C ALA A 372 36.85 -8.69 -16.25
N ASP A 373 36.98 -7.69 -17.11
CA ASP A 373 37.77 -6.47 -16.91
C ASP A 373 36.98 -5.34 -16.22
N ALA A 374 35.68 -5.51 -15.99
CA ALA A 374 34.85 -4.51 -15.32
C ALA A 374 35.13 -4.44 -13.82
N ARG A 375 35.45 -3.25 -13.32
CA ARG A 375 35.72 -2.99 -11.89
C ARG A 375 34.58 -2.23 -11.26
N ARG A 376 34.09 -2.70 -10.11
CA ARG A 376 33.07 -1.97 -9.34
C ARG A 376 33.69 -0.70 -8.75
N VAL A 377 33.13 0.45 -9.09
CA VAL A 377 33.64 1.77 -8.68
C VAL A 377 32.67 2.52 -7.77
N PHE A 378 31.39 2.16 -7.76
CA PHE A 378 30.39 2.78 -6.89
C PHE A 378 29.31 1.76 -6.50
N THR A 379 28.73 1.94 -5.31
CA THR A 379 27.68 1.07 -4.79
C THR A 379 26.70 1.90 -3.98
N VAL A 380 25.41 1.66 -4.21
CA VAL A 380 24.31 2.26 -3.46
C VAL A 380 23.73 1.18 -2.57
N THR A 381 23.67 1.44 -1.26
CA THR A 381 23.16 0.50 -0.28
C THR A 381 22.10 1.13 0.61
N ALA A 382 21.10 0.34 1.04
CA ALA A 382 20.13 0.70 2.06
C ALA A 382 20.07 -0.39 3.13
N GLN A 383 20.40 -0.05 4.38
CA GLN A 383 20.36 -0.99 5.52
C GLN A 383 21.06 -2.34 5.26
N GLY A 384 22.20 -2.30 4.55
CA GLY A 384 22.98 -3.49 4.19
C GLY A 384 22.50 -4.24 2.94
N ALA A 385 21.39 -3.84 2.31
CA ALA A 385 21.01 -4.32 0.98
C ALA A 385 21.72 -3.48 -0.09
N THR A 386 22.33 -4.15 -1.08
CA THR A 386 22.87 -3.48 -2.27
C THR A 386 21.76 -3.23 -3.27
N LEU A 387 21.49 -1.96 -3.58
CA LEU A 387 20.39 -1.55 -4.45
C LEU A 387 20.83 -1.35 -5.91
N ALA A 388 21.99 -0.73 -6.08
CA ALA A 388 22.58 -0.51 -7.39
C ALA A 388 24.11 -0.51 -7.30
N GLU A 389 24.75 -0.96 -8.37
CA GLU A 389 26.20 -1.01 -8.51
C GLU A 389 26.62 -0.33 -9.81
N VAL A 390 27.76 0.35 -9.80
CA VAL A 390 28.37 0.91 -11.01
C VAL A 390 29.72 0.25 -11.22
N TYR A 391 29.92 -0.23 -12.44
CA TYR A 391 31.18 -0.79 -12.91
C TYR A 391 31.77 0.09 -14.01
N GLN A 392 33.09 0.17 -14.02
CA GLN A 392 33.87 0.87 -15.04
C GLN A 392 34.85 -0.10 -15.68
N ARG A 393 34.99 0.01 -17.00
CA ARG A 393 36.01 -0.70 -17.79
C ARG A 393 37.15 0.25 -18.18
N PRO A 394 38.39 -0.26 -18.32
CA PRO A 394 39.58 0.54 -18.57
C PRO A 394 39.54 1.30 -19.90
#